data_AF-A0ABC8W7A5-F1
#
_entry.id   AF-A0ABC8W7A5-F1
#
_cell.length_a   1.000
_cell.length_b   1.000
_cell.length_c   1.000
_cell.angle_alpha   90.00
_cell.angle_beta   90.00
_cell.angle_gamma   90.00
#
_symmetry.space_group_name_H-M   'P 1'
#
loop_
_entity.id
_entity.type
_entity.pdbx_description
1 polymer ?
#
loop_
_entity_poly.entity_id
_entity_poly.type
_entity_poly.pdbx_seq_one_letter_code
_entity_poly.pdbx_strand_id
1 'polypeptide(L)'
;MSSTTVLFSPSSSLFLTKPSPFIKGRAATAAVRCSNQPTLSVSNEEEGVEMVGRRLALVSAAAAACGASALGFAGHGLAATQGLLAGRIPGLSEPDENGWKTYRRPDDKSGGHGVGWSPIIPYSFRVPDGWDEVPVSIADLGGTEIDLRFANPKEGRLFVIVAPVRRFADDLDDATIEKIGNPDKVINAFGPEVIGENVEGKVLSTATAEYSGRTYYQFELEPPHVFITATAAGNRLYLFSVTANGLQWKRHYKDLKQIAESFRVV
;
A
#
# COMPACT_ATOMS: atom_id res chain seq x y z
N MET A 1 -59.21 1.05 -30.50
CA MET A 1 -59.74 0.46 -31.76
C MET A 1 -58.54 0.36 -32.69
N SER A 2 -57.90 -0.77 -32.99
CA SER A 2 -58.25 -2.20 -33.06
C SER A 2 -57.06 -3.01 -32.47
N SER A 3 -57.22 -3.97 -31.55
CA SER A 3 -57.65 -5.38 -31.70
C SER A 3 -56.94 -6.19 -32.78
N THR A 4 -56.13 -7.19 -32.36
CA THR A 4 -56.07 -8.63 -32.76
C THR A 4 -54.72 -9.20 -32.28
N THR A 5 -54.61 -9.86 -31.12
CA THR A 5 -54.87 -11.29 -30.78
C THR A 5 -53.85 -12.31 -31.30
N VAL A 6 -52.89 -12.63 -30.42
CA VAL A 6 -52.34 -13.92 -29.95
C VAL A 6 -52.63 -15.22 -30.73
N LEU A 7 -51.57 -16.02 -30.95
CA LEU A 7 -51.63 -17.50 -30.87
C LEU A 7 -50.40 -18.05 -30.12
N PHE A 8 -50.65 -19.06 -29.29
CA PHE A 8 -49.80 -19.64 -28.25
C PHE A 8 -49.51 -21.12 -28.55
N SER A 9 -48.38 -21.61 -28.03
CA SER A 9 -48.15 -22.98 -27.52
C SER A 9 -47.81 -24.12 -28.52
N PRO A 10 -47.34 -25.30 -28.05
CA PRO A 10 -46.10 -25.57 -27.30
C PRO A 10 -45.32 -26.76 -27.91
N SER A 11 -44.11 -27.06 -27.42
CA SER A 11 -43.70 -28.47 -27.35
C SER A 11 -42.65 -28.72 -26.27
N SER A 12 -42.96 -29.73 -25.46
CA SER A 12 -42.23 -30.23 -24.30
C SER A 12 -41.15 -31.22 -24.71
N SER A 13 -40.07 -31.30 -23.93
CA SER A 13 -39.46 -32.61 -23.62
C SER A 13 -38.78 -32.56 -22.26
N LEU A 14 -39.41 -33.29 -21.34
CA LEU A 14 -38.96 -33.69 -20.04
C LEU A 14 -37.79 -34.68 -20.17
N PHE A 15 -36.73 -34.50 -19.39
CA PHE A 15 -35.99 -35.64 -18.82
C PHE A 15 -35.70 -35.35 -17.35
N LEU A 16 -36.34 -36.18 -16.51
CA LEU A 16 -36.23 -36.23 -15.07
C LEU A 16 -35.42 -37.50 -14.71
N THR A 17 -34.84 -37.47 -13.50
CA THR A 17 -34.32 -38.59 -12.69
C THR A 17 -32.85 -38.98 -12.95
N LYS A 18 -32.01 -39.27 -11.96
CA LYS A 18 -32.04 -39.22 -10.48
C LYS A 18 -30.57 -39.41 -9.99
N PRO A 19 -30.23 -39.06 -8.74
CA PRO A 19 -28.89 -39.20 -8.18
C PRO A 19 -28.70 -40.51 -7.39
N SER A 20 -27.48 -41.03 -7.29
CA SER A 20 -26.91 -41.83 -6.16
C SER A 20 -25.53 -42.41 -6.53
N PRO A 21 -24.73 -42.98 -5.59
CA PRO A 21 -24.60 -42.66 -4.17
C PRO A 21 -23.15 -42.37 -3.73
N PHE A 22 -23.07 -41.70 -2.58
CA PHE A 22 -21.97 -41.72 -1.62
C PHE A 22 -21.43 -43.14 -1.39
N ILE A 23 -20.12 -43.35 -1.52
CA ILE A 23 -19.42 -44.52 -0.99
C ILE A 23 -18.50 -44.06 0.16
N LYS A 24 -18.84 -44.54 1.36
CA LYS A 24 -17.99 -44.52 2.56
C LYS A 24 -16.83 -45.50 2.37
N GLY A 25 -15.60 -45.01 2.45
CA GLY A 25 -14.44 -45.80 2.83
C GLY A 25 -14.04 -45.48 4.26
N ARG A 26 -14.17 -46.44 5.18
CA ARG A 26 -13.67 -46.40 6.56
C ARG A 26 -12.70 -47.56 6.73
N ALA A 27 -11.46 -47.27 7.11
CA ALA A 27 -10.48 -48.07 7.88
C ALA A 27 -9.09 -47.45 7.62
N ALA A 28 -8.16 -47.30 8.55
CA ALA A 28 -8.06 -47.75 9.92
C ALA A 28 -7.19 -46.76 10.73
N THR A 29 -7.44 -46.77 12.03
CA THR A 29 -6.65 -46.22 13.12
C THR A 29 -5.24 -46.81 13.19
N ALA A 30 -4.23 -45.95 13.40
CA ALA A 30 -3.03 -46.33 14.14
C ALA A 30 -2.50 -45.10 14.90
N ALA A 31 -2.89 -45.01 16.17
CA ALA A 31 -2.21 -44.21 17.16
C ALA A 31 -1.00 -45.01 17.66
N VAL A 32 0.18 -44.40 17.70
CA VAL A 32 1.28 -44.84 18.58
C VAL A 32 1.88 -43.60 19.22
N ARG A 33 1.71 -43.53 20.53
CA ARG A 33 2.36 -42.62 21.47
C ARG A 33 3.23 -43.49 22.40
N CYS A 34 4.29 -42.87 22.93
CA CYS A 34 5.15 -43.32 24.04
C CYS A 34 6.26 -44.31 23.62
N SER A 35 7.46 -44.33 24.17
CA SER A 35 8.26 -43.47 25.07
C SER A 35 9.56 -44.26 25.38
N ASN A 36 10.60 -43.55 25.80
CA ASN A 36 11.73 -43.98 26.64
C ASN A 36 12.96 -44.70 26.00
N GLN A 37 14.07 -43.95 26.08
CA GLN A 37 15.47 -44.31 26.43
C GLN A 37 15.59 -45.41 27.53
N PRO A 38 16.78 -46.01 27.85
CA PRO A 38 18.10 -45.34 27.96
C PRO A 38 19.37 -46.19 27.62
N THR A 39 20.54 -45.53 27.54
CA THR A 39 21.84 -45.87 28.18
C THR A 39 22.92 -44.88 27.68
N LEU A 40 23.49 -43.99 28.49
CA LEU A 40 24.58 -44.12 29.49
C LEU A 40 25.98 -44.38 28.90
N SER A 41 26.78 -43.32 28.78
CA SER A 41 28.18 -43.31 29.26
C SER A 41 28.62 -41.88 29.62
N VAL A 42 29.22 -41.80 30.80
CA VAL A 42 29.63 -40.63 31.58
C VAL A 42 31.12 -40.35 31.34
N SER A 43 31.50 -39.09 31.31
CA SER A 43 32.76 -38.60 31.91
C SER A 43 32.53 -37.19 32.47
N ASN A 44 32.40 -37.13 33.80
CA ASN A 44 32.62 -35.93 34.62
C ASN A 44 34.14 -35.71 34.74
N GLU A 45 34.59 -34.47 34.97
CA GLU A 45 35.27 -34.02 36.21
C GLU A 45 35.16 -32.47 36.33
N GLU A 46 34.49 -31.98 37.37
CA GLU A 46 34.61 -30.61 37.92
C GLU A 46 35.19 -30.74 39.34
N GLU A 47 36.11 -29.84 39.71
CA GLU A 47 36.46 -29.45 41.09
C GLU A 47 36.30 -27.92 41.15
N GLY A 48 35.85 -27.25 42.21
CA GLY A 48 35.49 -27.59 43.58
C GLY A 48 35.27 -26.25 44.29
N VAL A 49 34.25 -26.14 45.15
CA VAL A 49 33.90 -24.93 45.91
C VAL A 49 34.31 -25.13 47.36
N GLU A 50 34.97 -24.13 47.97
CA GLU A 50 35.02 -23.97 49.43
C GLU A 50 34.76 -22.53 49.86
N MET A 51 34.10 -22.39 51.01
CA MET A 51 33.43 -21.21 51.53
C MET A 51 34.05 -20.81 52.88
N VAL A 52 34.41 -19.54 53.10
CA VAL A 52 34.53 -18.95 54.45
C VAL A 52 34.17 -17.46 54.40
N GLY A 53 33.32 -17.01 55.33
CA GLY A 53 32.96 -15.60 55.52
C GLY A 53 33.48 -15.00 56.82
N ARG A 54 33.48 -13.65 56.93
CA ARG A 54 33.03 -12.82 58.07
C ARG A 54 33.52 -11.36 57.96
N ARG A 55 32.54 -10.43 58.05
CA ARG A 55 32.55 -9.06 58.67
C ARG A 55 33.53 -7.99 58.14
N LEU A 56 33.01 -6.84 57.68
CA LEU A 56 32.93 -5.57 58.44
C LEU A 56 32.20 -4.47 57.62
N ALA A 57 31.51 -3.57 58.30
CA ALA A 57 30.71 -2.46 57.76
C ALA A 57 31.47 -1.12 57.74
N LEU A 58 30.93 -0.12 56.99
CA LEU A 58 30.95 1.37 57.14
C LEU A 58 31.01 2.03 55.74
N VAL A 59 29.93 2.63 55.21
CA VAL A 59 29.42 4.02 55.37
C VAL A 59 30.35 5.12 54.83
N SER A 60 29.91 5.80 53.75
CA SER A 60 29.92 7.27 53.46
C SER A 60 29.87 7.46 51.93
N ALA A 61 28.83 8.02 51.28
CA ALA A 61 28.22 9.36 51.33
C ALA A 61 28.92 10.43 50.45
N ALA A 62 28.14 10.92 49.46
CA ALA A 62 28.06 12.29 48.90
C ALA A 62 29.17 12.91 48.03
N ALA A 63 28.80 13.29 46.79
CA ALA A 63 28.84 14.64 46.18
C ALA A 63 28.44 14.51 44.68
N ALA A 64 27.31 15.03 44.17
CA ALA A 64 26.89 16.44 43.99
C ALA A 64 27.65 17.22 42.89
N ALA A 65 27.01 17.27 41.71
CA ALA A 65 26.70 18.46 40.90
C ALA A 65 27.78 19.29 40.16
N CYS A 66 27.31 19.78 39.00
CA CYS A 66 27.69 20.98 38.24
C CYS A 66 28.82 20.87 37.20
N GLY A 67 28.42 21.04 35.92
CA GLY A 67 29.33 21.26 34.80
C GLY A 67 28.56 21.56 33.51
N ALA A 68 27.82 22.67 33.49
CA ALA A 68 27.30 23.24 32.26
C ALA A 68 28.47 23.81 31.43
N SER A 69 28.56 23.42 30.16
CA SER A 69 29.27 24.19 29.15
C SER A 69 28.47 24.09 27.86
N ALA A 70 27.62 25.10 27.69
CA ALA A 70 27.01 25.43 26.41
C ALA A 70 28.13 25.92 25.49
N LEU A 71 28.46 25.12 24.48
CA LEU A 71 29.02 25.62 23.23
C LEU A 71 28.01 25.28 22.14
N GLY A 72 27.22 26.30 21.81
CA GLY A 72 26.26 26.25 20.72
C GLY A 72 27.01 26.12 19.40
N PHE A 73 26.89 24.95 18.78
CA PHE A 73 26.88 24.88 17.33
C PHE A 73 25.43 25.01 16.91
N ALA A 74 25.02 26.24 16.58
CA ALA A 74 23.89 26.47 15.68
C ALA A 74 24.35 26.06 14.27
N GLY A 75 24.59 24.76 14.08
CA GLY A 75 24.62 24.18 12.76
C GLY A 75 23.20 24.31 12.23
N HIS A 76 23.00 25.24 11.29
CA HIS A 76 21.88 25.13 10.38
C HIS A 76 21.92 23.70 9.85
N GLY A 77 20.93 22.90 10.24
CA GLY A 77 20.66 21.64 9.59
C GLY A 77 20.30 22.00 8.17
N LEU A 78 21.31 21.99 7.29
CA LEU A 78 21.11 21.98 5.86
C LEU A 78 20.12 20.85 5.61
N ALA A 79 18.90 21.24 5.19
CA ALA A 79 17.95 20.31 4.65
C ALA A 79 18.74 19.42 3.67
N ALA A 80 18.71 18.11 3.89
CA ALA A 80 19.35 17.18 2.99
C ALA A 80 18.74 17.44 1.61
N THR A 81 19.48 18.15 0.75
CA THR A 81 19.16 18.32 -0.65
C THR A 81 18.95 16.91 -1.16
N GLN A 82 17.74 16.61 -1.63
CA GLN A 82 17.30 15.31 -2.13
C GLN A 82 18.48 14.61 -2.81
N GLY A 83 19.11 13.68 -2.07
CA GLY A 83 20.41 13.18 -2.42
C GLY A 83 20.33 12.50 -3.79
N LEU A 84 21.35 12.73 -4.61
CA LEU A 84 21.65 11.97 -5.82
C LEU A 84 21.91 10.51 -5.44
N LEU A 85 20.89 9.77 -5.00
CA LEU A 85 20.92 8.32 -5.01
C LEU A 85 20.98 7.93 -6.48
N ALA A 86 22.03 7.21 -6.87
CA ALA A 86 22.22 6.77 -8.25
C ALA A 86 20.93 6.09 -8.75
N GLY A 87 20.36 6.62 -9.84
CA GLY A 87 19.10 6.14 -10.42
C GLY A 87 17.83 6.92 -10.01
N ARG A 88 17.91 7.90 -9.10
CA ARG A 88 16.80 8.81 -8.80
C ARG A 88 16.94 10.11 -9.60
N ILE A 89 15.94 10.41 -10.43
CA ILE A 89 15.84 11.70 -11.11
C ILE A 89 14.99 12.61 -10.23
N PRO A 90 15.50 13.77 -9.79
CA PRO A 90 14.73 14.72 -8.99
C PRO A 90 13.46 15.16 -9.72
N GLY A 91 12.34 15.21 -9.00
CA GLY A 91 11.06 15.68 -9.52
C GLY A 91 10.27 16.54 -8.53
N LEU A 92 10.78 16.73 -7.31
CA LEU A 92 10.14 17.51 -6.26
C LEU A 92 10.63 18.96 -6.31
N SER A 93 9.71 19.92 -6.28
CA SER A 93 10.03 21.34 -6.25
C SER A 93 10.43 21.82 -4.85
N GLU A 94 10.95 23.04 -4.78
CA GLU A 94 11.00 23.79 -3.53
C GLU A 94 9.59 24.03 -2.97
N PRO A 95 9.45 24.24 -1.64
CA PRO A 95 8.17 24.60 -1.04
C PRO A 95 7.67 25.94 -1.58
N ASP A 96 6.35 26.02 -1.81
CA ASP A 96 5.66 27.28 -2.05
C ASP A 96 5.46 28.09 -0.75
N GLU A 97 4.78 29.24 -0.86
CA GLU A 97 4.49 30.13 0.28
C GLU A 97 3.69 29.45 1.41
N ASN A 98 2.95 28.38 1.08
CA ASN A 98 2.16 27.61 2.04
C ASN A 98 2.91 26.37 2.55
N GLY A 99 4.19 26.19 2.18
CA GLY A 99 5.01 25.04 2.57
C GLY A 99 4.70 23.76 1.78
N TRP A 100 4.04 23.86 0.62
CA TRP A 100 3.74 22.71 -0.23
C TRP A 100 4.75 22.57 -1.36
N LYS A 101 5.19 21.35 -1.60
CA LYS A 101 6.05 20.98 -2.73
C LYS A 101 5.22 20.30 -3.81
N THR A 102 5.60 20.50 -5.07
CA THR A 102 5.00 19.80 -6.20
C THR A 102 5.97 18.77 -6.71
N TYR A 103 5.56 17.50 -6.73
CA TYR A 103 6.25 16.47 -7.50
C TYR A 103 5.72 16.47 -8.93
N ARG A 104 6.62 16.46 -9.91
CA ARG A 104 6.33 16.09 -11.30
C ARG A 104 7.23 14.93 -11.68
N ARG A 105 6.65 13.86 -12.20
CA ARG A 105 7.40 12.71 -12.73
C ARG A 105 8.31 13.19 -13.87
N PRO A 106 9.63 12.99 -13.81
CA PRO A 106 10.51 13.32 -14.92
C PRO A 106 10.24 12.44 -16.14
N ASP A 107 10.34 13.01 -17.34
CA ASP A 107 10.08 12.31 -18.61
C ASP A 107 11.06 11.15 -18.82
N ASP A 108 12.34 11.37 -18.48
CA ASP A 108 13.41 10.38 -18.62
C ASP A 108 13.42 9.31 -17.51
N LYS A 109 12.50 9.38 -16.54
CA LYS A 109 12.41 8.37 -15.48
C LYS A 109 11.90 7.06 -16.08
N SER A 110 12.72 6.01 -16.01
CA SER A 110 12.28 4.65 -16.33
C SER A 110 11.21 4.17 -15.35
N GLY A 111 10.21 3.43 -15.83
CA GLY A 111 9.22 2.79 -14.97
C GLY A 111 9.83 1.71 -14.06
N GLY A 112 9.13 1.36 -12.98
CA GLY A 112 9.48 0.23 -12.12
C GLY A 112 9.47 -1.12 -12.86
N HIS A 113 9.96 -2.18 -12.20
CA HIS A 113 10.18 -3.52 -12.78
C HIS A 113 8.95 -4.12 -13.49
N GLY A 114 7.71 -3.75 -13.10
CA GLY A 114 6.46 -4.19 -13.74
C GLY A 114 5.73 -3.16 -14.60
N VAL A 115 6.14 -1.89 -14.56
CA VAL A 115 5.48 -0.80 -15.31
C VAL A 115 5.72 -0.92 -16.82
N GLY A 116 6.80 -1.63 -17.21
CA GLY A 116 7.21 -1.83 -18.59
C GLY A 116 7.91 -0.62 -19.22
N TRP A 117 8.39 -0.79 -20.45
CA TRP A 117 9.24 0.17 -21.16
C TRP A 117 8.48 1.17 -22.05
N SER A 118 7.15 1.03 -22.16
CA SER A 118 6.34 1.96 -22.95
C SER A 118 6.39 3.37 -22.35
N PRO A 119 6.25 4.44 -23.17
CA PRO A 119 6.17 5.80 -22.65
C PRO A 119 5.16 5.94 -21.51
N ILE A 120 5.51 6.70 -20.48
CA ILE A 120 4.63 7.01 -19.35
C ILE A 120 4.29 8.48 -19.46
N ILE A 121 3.00 8.79 -19.61
CA ILE A 121 2.53 10.17 -19.59
C ILE A 121 2.83 10.71 -18.18
N PRO A 122 3.54 11.84 -18.03
CA PRO A 122 3.93 12.31 -16.72
C PRO A 122 2.72 12.60 -15.84
N TYR A 123 2.94 12.52 -14.54
CA TYR A 123 1.95 12.92 -13.55
C TYR A 123 2.58 13.85 -12.54
N SER A 124 1.74 14.57 -11.82
CA SER A 124 2.14 15.47 -10.75
C SER A 124 1.18 15.39 -9.58
N PHE A 125 1.69 15.66 -8.38
CA PHE A 125 0.90 15.84 -7.17
C PHE A 125 1.63 16.78 -6.21
N ARG A 126 0.95 17.22 -5.16
CA ARG A 126 1.52 18.10 -4.14
C ARG A 126 1.60 17.37 -2.81
N VAL A 127 2.63 17.68 -2.04
CA VAL A 127 2.83 17.20 -0.66
C VAL A 127 3.29 18.34 0.23
N PRO A 128 2.95 18.33 1.53
CA PRO A 128 3.59 19.21 2.50
C PRO A 128 5.10 18.98 2.57
N ASP A 129 5.83 19.97 3.08
CA ASP A 129 7.23 19.78 3.43
C ASP A 129 7.43 18.62 4.43
N GLY A 130 8.54 17.89 4.30
CA GLY A 130 8.84 16.70 5.11
C GLY A 130 8.31 15.37 4.57
N TRP A 131 7.67 15.35 3.40
CA TRP A 131 7.40 14.13 2.64
C TRP A 131 8.54 13.82 1.68
N ASP A 132 9.09 12.61 1.77
CA ASP A 132 10.28 12.20 1.01
C ASP A 132 10.04 10.95 0.16
N GLU A 133 10.76 10.84 -0.96
CA GLU A 133 10.72 9.67 -1.83
C GLU A 133 11.36 8.44 -1.16
N VAL A 134 10.58 7.36 -1.05
CA VAL A 134 10.99 6.07 -0.48
C VAL A 134 11.30 5.10 -1.62
N PRO A 135 12.34 4.24 -1.51
CA PRO A 135 12.62 3.24 -2.53
C PRO A 135 11.42 2.32 -2.77
N VAL A 136 11.19 1.98 -4.03
CA VAL A 136 10.20 0.97 -4.43
C VAL A 136 10.87 -0.40 -4.45
N SER A 137 10.21 -1.40 -3.90
CA SER A 137 10.62 -2.81 -3.87
C SER A 137 9.60 -3.67 -4.60
N ILE A 138 10.03 -4.78 -5.19
CA ILE A 138 9.11 -5.77 -5.79
C ILE A 138 8.25 -6.51 -4.75
N ALA A 139 8.66 -6.47 -3.48
CA ALA A 139 7.94 -7.12 -2.37
C ALA A 139 6.81 -6.23 -1.80
N ASP A 140 6.60 -5.07 -2.42
CA ASP A 140 5.68 -4.08 -1.96
C ASP A 140 4.22 -4.42 -2.27
N LEU A 141 3.34 -4.15 -1.31
CA LEU A 141 1.90 -4.15 -1.55
C LEU A 141 1.55 -3.08 -2.61
N GLY A 142 0.79 -3.47 -3.63
CA GLY A 142 0.60 -2.69 -4.86
C GLY A 142 1.35 -3.23 -6.08
N GLY A 143 2.18 -4.28 -5.92
CA GLY A 143 2.72 -5.05 -7.04
C GLY A 143 4.00 -4.48 -7.66
N THR A 144 4.37 -5.02 -8.83
CA THR A 144 5.57 -4.64 -9.58
C THR A 144 5.38 -3.33 -10.35
N GLU A 145 4.14 -2.85 -10.47
CA GLU A 145 3.72 -1.66 -11.20
C GLU A 145 3.76 -0.35 -10.40
N ILE A 146 4.34 -0.38 -9.20
CA ILE A 146 4.59 0.84 -8.42
C ILE A 146 5.71 1.64 -9.10
N ASP A 147 5.39 2.87 -9.53
CA ASP A 147 6.34 3.79 -10.15
C ASP A 147 7.01 4.72 -9.13
N LEU A 148 6.31 5.06 -8.04
CA LEU A 148 6.78 6.02 -7.04
C LEU A 148 6.17 5.77 -5.67
N ARG A 149 6.96 6.06 -4.63
CA ARG A 149 6.54 6.11 -3.24
C ARG A 149 7.03 7.36 -2.54
N PHE A 150 6.18 7.95 -1.73
CA PHE A 150 6.55 9.00 -0.79
C PHE A 150 6.03 8.64 0.61
N ALA A 151 6.73 9.08 1.64
CA ALA A 151 6.26 8.91 3.00
C ALA A 151 6.67 10.06 3.90
N ASN A 152 5.85 10.29 4.92
CA ASN A 152 6.19 11.06 6.10
C ASN A 152 5.79 10.20 7.31
N PRO A 153 6.74 9.72 8.14
CA PRO A 153 6.43 8.83 9.27
C PRO A 153 5.39 9.39 10.26
N LYS A 154 5.21 10.70 10.31
CA LYS A 154 4.23 11.37 11.20
C LYS A 154 2.85 11.51 10.57
N GLU A 155 2.74 11.54 9.25
CA GLU A 155 1.50 11.90 8.55
C GLU A 155 0.91 10.76 7.74
N GLY A 156 1.73 9.95 7.06
CA GLY A 156 1.25 8.86 6.23
C GLY A 156 2.23 8.47 5.14
N ARG A 157 1.71 7.77 4.13
CA ARG A 157 2.46 7.34 2.95
C ARG A 157 1.58 7.43 1.71
N LEU A 158 2.21 7.57 0.55
CA LEU A 158 1.53 7.55 -0.72
C LEU A 158 2.32 6.76 -1.75
N PHE A 159 1.64 6.31 -2.78
CA PHE A 159 2.26 5.62 -3.90
C PHE A 159 1.46 5.79 -5.18
N VAL A 160 2.18 5.75 -6.31
CA VAL A 160 1.61 5.82 -7.64
C VAL A 160 1.85 4.47 -8.32
N ILE A 161 0.77 3.83 -8.73
CA ILE A 161 0.79 2.63 -9.58
C ILE A 161 0.48 3.06 -11.02
N VAL A 162 1.27 2.54 -11.96
CA VAL A 162 1.10 2.78 -13.39
C VAL A 162 0.95 1.43 -14.09
N ALA A 163 -0.29 0.98 -14.24
CA ALA A 163 -0.62 -0.34 -14.77
C ALA A 163 -1.02 -0.28 -16.25
N PRO A 164 -0.73 -1.31 -17.07
CA PRO A 164 -1.25 -1.41 -18.43
C PRO A 164 -2.78 -1.55 -18.45
N VAL A 165 -3.47 -0.78 -19.29
CA VAL A 165 -4.95 -0.85 -19.43
C VAL A 165 -5.42 -2.23 -19.90
N ARG A 166 -4.59 -2.94 -20.68
CA ARG A 166 -4.86 -4.28 -21.19
C ARG A 166 -5.09 -5.34 -20.11
N ARG A 167 -4.75 -5.06 -18.84
CA ARG A 167 -5.15 -5.92 -17.70
C ARG A 167 -6.67 -5.89 -17.46
N PHE A 168 -7.38 -4.89 -17.98
CA PHE A 168 -8.76 -4.55 -17.58
C PHE A 168 -9.74 -4.41 -18.75
N ALA A 169 -9.24 -4.05 -19.93
CA ALA A 169 -10.03 -3.91 -21.14
C ALA A 169 -9.17 -4.24 -22.37
N ASP A 170 -9.73 -5.04 -23.26
CA ASP A 170 -9.12 -5.34 -24.56
C ASP A 170 -9.24 -4.11 -25.48
N ASP A 171 -8.23 -3.92 -26.34
CA ASP A 171 -8.25 -2.96 -27.45
C ASP A 171 -8.49 -1.47 -27.11
N LEU A 172 -7.81 -0.96 -26.06
CA LEU A 172 -7.76 0.48 -25.76
C LEU A 172 -6.33 1.03 -25.91
N ASP A 173 -6.02 1.61 -27.08
CA ASP A 173 -4.75 2.31 -27.31
C ASP A 173 -4.75 3.74 -26.74
N ASP A 174 -5.92 4.39 -26.72
CA ASP A 174 -6.16 5.66 -25.99
C ASP A 174 -7.37 5.52 -25.07
N ALA A 175 -7.08 5.02 -23.87
CA ALA A 175 -8.04 4.70 -22.84
C ALA A 175 -8.39 5.94 -22.02
N THR A 176 -9.69 6.20 -21.91
CA THR A 176 -10.25 7.04 -20.85
C THR A 176 -10.80 6.13 -19.75
N ILE A 177 -10.85 6.60 -18.50
CA ILE A 177 -11.21 5.74 -17.37
C ILE A 177 -12.63 5.19 -17.48
N GLU A 178 -13.53 5.93 -18.14
CA GLU A 178 -14.92 5.55 -18.38
C GLU A 178 -15.02 4.34 -19.33
N LYS A 179 -14.09 4.18 -20.28
CA LYS A 179 -14.03 3.00 -21.15
C LYS A 179 -13.60 1.75 -20.38
N ILE A 180 -12.83 1.91 -19.30
CA ILE A 180 -12.42 0.81 -18.43
C ILE A 180 -13.61 0.34 -17.59
N GLY A 181 -14.38 1.29 -17.05
CA GLY A 181 -15.59 1.01 -16.28
C GLY A 181 -16.14 2.22 -15.55
N ASN A 182 -17.29 2.03 -14.90
CA ASN A 182 -17.77 2.97 -13.90
C ASN A 182 -16.91 2.90 -12.62
N PRO A 183 -17.03 3.86 -11.68
CA PRO A 183 -16.23 3.86 -10.44
C PRO A 183 -16.27 2.52 -9.69
N ASP A 184 -17.44 1.88 -9.58
CA ASP A 184 -17.60 0.59 -8.89
C ASP A 184 -16.81 -0.54 -9.56
N LYS A 185 -16.86 -0.66 -10.89
CA LYS A 185 -16.08 -1.68 -11.61
C LYS A 185 -14.59 -1.43 -11.43
N VAL A 186 -14.17 -0.17 -11.48
CA VAL A 186 -12.75 0.21 -11.37
C VAL A 186 -12.27 -0.13 -9.96
N ILE A 187 -12.89 0.36 -8.87
CA ILE A 187 -12.45 0.07 -7.49
C ILE A 187 -12.49 -1.41 -7.13
N ASN A 188 -13.48 -2.18 -7.59
CA ASN A 188 -13.51 -3.62 -7.33
C ASN A 188 -12.40 -4.39 -8.06
N ALA A 189 -11.95 -3.89 -9.21
CA ALA A 189 -10.89 -4.52 -9.98
C ALA A 189 -9.49 -4.23 -9.41
N PHE A 190 -9.18 -2.98 -9.02
CA PHE A 190 -7.83 -2.59 -8.58
C PHE A 190 -7.70 -2.44 -7.06
N GLY A 191 -8.80 -2.19 -6.36
CA GLY A 191 -8.80 -1.91 -4.93
C GLY A 191 -8.04 -2.98 -4.13
N PRO A 192 -8.28 -4.28 -4.36
CA PRO A 192 -7.54 -5.34 -3.68
C PRO A 192 -6.03 -5.33 -3.90
N GLU A 193 -5.54 -4.87 -5.05
CA GLU A 193 -4.11 -4.71 -5.33
C GLU A 193 -3.53 -3.53 -4.53
N VAL A 194 -4.30 -2.46 -4.38
CA VAL A 194 -3.90 -1.25 -3.65
C VAL A 194 -3.93 -1.45 -2.13
N ILE A 195 -4.96 -2.10 -1.60
CA ILE A 195 -5.17 -2.23 -0.15
C ILE A 195 -4.79 -3.60 0.43
N GLY A 196 -4.57 -4.60 -0.43
CA GLY A 196 -4.19 -5.96 -0.03
C GLY A 196 -5.33 -6.87 0.42
N GLU A 197 -6.58 -6.42 0.25
CA GLU A 197 -7.78 -7.12 0.70
C GLU A 197 -9.02 -6.65 -0.09
N ASN A 198 -10.13 -7.38 0.00
CA ASN A 198 -11.37 -7.01 -0.68
C ASN A 198 -11.85 -5.61 -0.21
N VAL A 199 -12.36 -4.81 -1.15
CA VAL A 199 -12.92 -3.46 -0.94
C VAL A 199 -14.41 -3.45 -0.55
N GLU A 200 -15.10 -4.59 -0.65
CA GLU A 200 -16.53 -4.70 -0.35
C GLU A 200 -16.85 -4.20 1.07
N GLY A 201 -17.79 -3.27 1.16
CA GLY A 201 -18.23 -2.66 2.43
C GLY A 201 -17.24 -1.65 3.05
N LYS A 202 -16.13 -1.33 2.38
CA LYS A 202 -15.08 -0.42 2.90
C LYS A 202 -15.08 0.96 2.27
N VAL A 203 -15.72 1.12 1.11
CA VAL A 203 -15.82 2.40 0.42
C VAL A 203 -16.84 3.28 1.16
N LEU A 204 -16.36 4.35 1.80
CA LEU A 204 -17.19 5.33 2.48
C LEU A 204 -17.79 6.34 1.51
N SER A 205 -16.98 6.82 0.57
CA SER A 205 -17.41 7.81 -0.41
C SER A 205 -16.73 7.60 -1.75
N THR A 206 -17.47 7.96 -2.81
CA THR A 206 -17.02 7.96 -4.20
C THR A 206 -17.36 9.30 -4.81
N ALA A 207 -16.40 9.93 -5.48
CA ALA A 207 -16.58 11.16 -6.22
C ALA A 207 -15.98 11.02 -7.63
N THR A 208 -16.54 11.78 -8.56
CA THR A 208 -16.02 11.91 -9.93
C THR A 208 -15.71 13.37 -10.17
N ALA A 209 -14.51 13.64 -10.66
CA ALA A 209 -14.07 14.99 -11.02
C ALA A 209 -13.43 14.99 -12.40
N GLU A 210 -13.53 16.10 -13.11
CA GLU A 210 -12.87 16.29 -14.40
C GLU A 210 -11.85 17.42 -14.30
N TYR A 211 -10.63 17.15 -14.75
CA TYR A 211 -9.55 18.14 -14.80
C TYR A 211 -8.86 18.06 -16.15
N SER A 212 -8.76 19.19 -16.85
CA SER A 212 -8.11 19.28 -18.17
C SER A 212 -8.65 18.26 -19.18
N GLY A 213 -9.96 18.03 -19.19
CA GLY A 213 -10.62 17.07 -20.09
C GLY A 213 -10.39 15.60 -19.73
N ARG A 214 -9.85 15.30 -18.55
CA ARG A 214 -9.65 13.93 -18.06
C ARG A 214 -10.46 13.69 -16.80
N THR A 215 -11.17 12.57 -16.78
CA THR A 215 -11.97 12.13 -15.64
C THR A 215 -11.13 11.39 -14.61
N TYR A 216 -11.45 11.66 -13.35
CA TYR A 216 -10.84 11.08 -12.17
C TYR A 216 -11.92 10.47 -11.29
N TYR A 217 -11.73 9.21 -10.90
CA TYR A 217 -12.54 8.57 -9.86
C TYR A 217 -11.79 8.62 -8.54
N GLN A 218 -12.45 9.15 -7.52
CA GLN A 218 -11.89 9.39 -6.21
C GLN A 218 -12.67 8.57 -5.19
N PHE A 219 -11.95 7.81 -4.38
CA PHE A 219 -12.51 6.91 -3.38
C PHE A 219 -11.92 7.23 -2.02
N GLU A 220 -12.76 7.20 -1.01
CA GLU A 220 -12.38 7.23 0.40
C GLU A 220 -12.82 5.93 1.04
N LEU A 221 -11.88 5.21 1.65
CA LEU A 221 -12.14 3.93 2.32
C LEU A 221 -11.86 4.04 3.81
N GLU A 222 -12.60 3.27 4.61
CA GLU A 222 -12.37 3.10 6.04
C GLU A 222 -13.09 1.85 6.59
N PRO A 223 -12.40 0.97 7.36
CA PRO A 223 -10.98 0.65 7.27
C PRO A 223 -10.68 -0.19 6.00
N PRO A 224 -9.51 -0.02 5.35
CA PRO A 224 -8.37 0.79 5.77
C PRO A 224 -8.54 2.27 5.40
N HIS A 225 -7.90 3.16 6.16
CA HIS A 225 -7.89 4.61 5.88
C HIS A 225 -7.02 4.92 4.66
N VAL A 226 -7.67 5.04 3.51
CA VAL A 226 -7.00 5.32 2.24
C VAL A 226 -7.87 6.20 1.35
N PHE A 227 -7.24 7.18 0.72
CA PHE A 227 -7.77 7.86 -0.45
C PHE A 227 -7.17 7.23 -1.70
N ILE A 228 -8.00 6.90 -2.69
CA ILE A 228 -7.53 6.42 -3.99
C ILE A 228 -8.09 7.33 -5.08
N THR A 229 -7.20 7.89 -5.89
CA THR A 229 -7.55 8.66 -7.09
C THR A 229 -7.10 7.89 -8.33
N ALA A 230 -8.03 7.53 -9.19
CA ALA A 230 -7.80 6.74 -10.40
C ALA A 230 -8.09 7.55 -11.66
N THR A 231 -7.26 7.41 -12.69
CA THR A 231 -7.50 7.94 -14.03
C THR A 231 -6.79 7.10 -15.09
N ALA A 232 -7.11 7.29 -16.37
CA ALA A 232 -6.44 6.63 -17.48
C ALA A 232 -6.00 7.64 -18.54
N ALA A 233 -4.87 7.36 -19.19
CA ALA A 233 -4.35 8.15 -20.30
C ALA A 233 -3.46 7.28 -21.20
N GLY A 234 -3.64 7.38 -22.53
CA GLY A 234 -2.96 6.50 -23.47
C GLY A 234 -3.29 5.04 -23.17
N ASN A 235 -2.27 4.20 -23.01
CA ASN A 235 -2.43 2.77 -22.70
C ASN A 235 -2.24 2.44 -21.21
N ARG A 236 -2.31 3.43 -20.31
CA ARG A 236 -1.99 3.27 -18.88
C ARG A 236 -3.13 3.72 -17.96
N LEU A 237 -3.36 2.93 -16.92
CA LEU A 237 -4.18 3.26 -15.76
C LEU A 237 -3.25 3.78 -14.65
N TYR A 238 -3.58 4.93 -14.09
CA TYR A 238 -2.87 5.58 -13.01
C TYR A 238 -3.70 5.48 -11.74
N LEU A 239 -3.12 4.91 -10.68
CA LEU A 239 -3.74 4.85 -9.36
C LEU A 239 -2.84 5.59 -8.38
N PHE A 240 -3.37 6.64 -7.76
CA PHE A 240 -2.71 7.40 -6.72
C PHE A 240 -3.35 7.08 -5.38
N SER A 241 -2.59 6.45 -4.49
CA SER A 241 -3.07 6.02 -3.18
C SER A 241 -2.38 6.83 -2.09
N VAL A 242 -3.17 7.38 -1.16
CA VAL A 242 -2.70 8.09 0.04
C VAL A 242 -3.27 7.38 1.25
N THR A 243 -2.42 6.81 2.10
CA THR A 243 -2.84 5.98 3.23
C THR A 243 -2.14 6.37 4.52
N ALA A 244 -2.85 6.19 5.62
CA ALA A 244 -2.36 6.50 6.96
C ALA A 244 -2.94 5.51 7.97
N ASN A 245 -2.31 5.38 9.14
CA ASN A 245 -2.95 4.70 10.27
C ASN A 245 -4.05 5.58 10.89
N GLY A 246 -4.91 5.02 11.75
CA GLY A 246 -6.05 5.78 12.28
C GLY A 246 -5.70 7.04 13.07
N LEU A 247 -4.54 7.07 13.76
CA LEU A 247 -4.09 8.27 14.47
C LEU A 247 -3.64 9.36 13.50
N GLN A 248 -2.85 8.97 12.51
CA GLN A 248 -2.39 9.84 11.43
C GLN A 248 -3.59 10.39 10.63
N TRP A 249 -4.52 9.52 10.22
CA TRP A 249 -5.73 9.89 9.49
C TRP A 249 -6.55 10.92 10.24
N LYS A 250 -6.83 10.69 11.52
CA LYS A 250 -7.60 11.63 12.34
C LYS A 250 -6.93 13.01 12.47
N ARG A 251 -5.59 13.05 12.56
CA ARG A 251 -4.83 14.30 12.75
C ARG A 251 -4.61 15.07 11.45
N HIS A 252 -4.32 14.36 10.37
CA HIS A 252 -3.85 14.92 9.11
C HIS A 252 -4.85 14.72 7.95
N TYR A 253 -6.12 14.41 8.27
CA TYR A 253 -7.17 14.15 7.27
C TYR A 253 -7.20 15.18 6.14
N LYS A 254 -7.16 16.48 6.49
CA LYS A 254 -7.25 17.57 5.52
C LYS A 254 -6.05 17.58 4.57
N ASP A 255 -4.85 17.43 5.11
CA ASP A 255 -3.62 17.43 4.31
C ASP A 255 -3.56 16.18 3.43
N LEU A 256 -3.88 15.00 3.98
CA LEU A 256 -3.95 13.74 3.23
C LEU A 256 -4.97 13.80 2.08
N LYS A 257 -6.13 14.41 2.34
CA LYS A 257 -7.17 14.62 1.32
C LYS A 257 -6.70 15.60 0.25
N GLN A 258 -6.06 16.70 0.64
CA GLN A 258 -5.49 17.67 -0.30
C GLN A 258 -4.37 17.06 -1.17
N ILE A 259 -3.53 16.19 -0.60
CA ILE A 259 -2.56 15.39 -1.36
C ILE A 259 -3.30 14.57 -2.42
N ALA A 260 -4.29 13.77 -2.01
CA ALA A 260 -5.08 12.92 -2.91
C ALA A 260 -5.75 13.72 -4.05
N GLU A 261 -6.38 14.85 -3.71
CA GLU A 261 -7.08 15.72 -4.66
C GLU A 261 -6.16 16.50 -5.61
N SER A 262 -4.86 16.58 -5.32
CA SER A 262 -3.87 17.29 -6.14
C SER A 262 -3.34 16.49 -7.33
N PHE A 263 -3.60 15.18 -7.38
CA PHE A 263 -3.00 14.30 -8.39
C PHE A 263 -3.51 14.57 -9.81
N ARG A 264 -2.61 14.83 -10.75
CA ARG A 264 -2.93 15.11 -12.16
C ARG A 264 -1.99 14.32 -13.07
N VAL A 265 -2.52 13.89 -14.23
CA VAL A 265 -1.73 13.35 -15.34
C VAL A 265 -1.61 14.49 -16.35
N VAL A 266 -0.40 14.83 -16.77
CA VAL A 266 -0.07 16.07 -17.50
C VAL A 266 0.45 15.81 -18.89
#